data_AF-A0A2U4F3T8-F1
#
_entry.id   AF-A0A2U4F3T8-F1
#
_cell.length_a   1.000
_cell.length_b   1.000
_cell.length_c   1.000
_cell.angle_alpha   90.00
_cell.angle_beta   90.00
_cell.angle_gamma   90.00
#
_symmetry.space_group_name_H-M   'P 1'
#
loop_
_entity.id
_entity.type
_entity.pdbx_description
1 polymer ?
#
loop_
_entity_poly.entity_id
_entity_poly.type
_entity_poly.pdbx_seq_one_letter_code
_entity_poly.pdbx_strand_id
1 'polypeptide(L)'
;MKRVILVIFITVVLSVSLFAERKNYYCSNEPYTYFIYNGDSLTKAQLDKIMELKKEYQPKISELRKKMYLERNKINSEIYKRNPHELIINNSINLNMEYAKELRKIVNDFLQKYNKIKNKK
;
A
#
# COMPACT_ATOMS: atom_id res chain seq x y z
N MET A 1 -32.99 -10.70 -47.74
CA MET A 1 -32.87 -11.53 -46.52
C MET A 1 -31.58 -11.14 -45.81
N LYS A 2 -31.67 -10.41 -44.68
CA LYS A 2 -30.51 -9.91 -43.93
C LYS A 2 -30.03 -10.99 -42.95
N ARG A 3 -28.74 -11.33 -43.02
CA ARG A 3 -28.08 -12.22 -42.06
C ARG A 3 -27.77 -11.41 -40.79
N VAL A 4 -28.36 -11.80 -39.67
CA VAL A 4 -28.01 -11.28 -38.34
C VAL A 4 -27.19 -12.36 -37.64
N ILE A 5 -25.87 -12.15 -37.57
CA ILE A 5 -24.98 -12.97 -36.75
C ILE A 5 -25.03 -12.36 -35.36
N LEU A 6 -25.81 -12.96 -34.47
CA LEU A 6 -25.84 -12.61 -33.05
C LEU A 6 -24.63 -13.29 -32.38
N VAL A 7 -23.53 -12.55 -32.26
CA VAL A 7 -22.36 -13.01 -31.51
C VAL A 7 -22.66 -12.87 -30.02
N ILE A 8 -23.05 -13.99 -29.40
CA ILE A 8 -22.92 -14.19 -27.97
C ILE A 8 -21.43 -14.42 -27.71
N PHE A 9 -20.80 -13.62 -26.85
CA PHE A 9 -19.79 -13.99 -25.86
C PHE A 9 -19.06 -12.72 -25.36
N ILE A 10 -18.60 -12.76 -24.10
CA ILE A 10 -17.76 -11.77 -23.39
C ILE A 10 -18.55 -10.76 -22.54
N THR A 11 -19.18 -11.24 -21.47
CA THR A 11 -19.38 -10.42 -20.25
C THR A 11 -18.92 -11.12 -18.96
N VAL A 12 -18.42 -12.35 -19.02
CA VAL A 12 -18.12 -13.14 -17.80
C VAL A 12 -16.65 -13.08 -17.37
N VAL A 13 -15.74 -12.49 -18.15
CA VAL A 13 -14.30 -12.54 -17.83
C VAL A 13 -13.80 -11.39 -16.95
N LEU A 14 -14.56 -10.30 -16.77
CA LEU A 14 -14.12 -9.15 -15.97
C LEU A 14 -14.45 -9.24 -14.47
N SER A 15 -15.28 -10.18 -14.04
CA SER A 15 -15.64 -10.31 -12.62
C SER A 15 -14.66 -11.16 -11.80
N VAL A 16 -13.90 -12.05 -12.44
CA VAL A 16 -13.03 -13.00 -11.71
C VAL A 16 -11.74 -12.33 -11.21
N SER A 17 -11.23 -11.33 -11.93
CA SER A 17 -10.01 -10.60 -11.55
C SER A 17 -10.20 -9.68 -10.34
N LEU A 18 -11.40 -9.13 -10.12
CA LEU A 18 -11.69 -8.26 -8.96
C LEU A 18 -11.84 -9.03 -7.64
N PHE A 19 -12.23 -10.31 -7.71
CA PHE A 19 -12.39 -11.14 -6.51
C PHE A 19 -11.08 -11.77 -6.01
N ALA A 20 -10.06 -11.91 -6.87
CA ALA A 20 -8.76 -12.47 -6.48
C ALA A 20 -7.93 -11.50 -5.62
N GLU A 21 -7.98 -10.19 -5.88
CA GLU A 21 -7.25 -9.18 -5.07
C GLU A 21 -7.86 -8.93 -3.68
N ARG A 22 -9.14 -9.27 -3.47
CA ARG A 22 -9.83 -9.05 -2.18
C ARG A 22 -9.26 -9.83 -0.99
N LYS A 23 -8.42 -10.84 -1.19
CA LYS A 23 -7.93 -11.69 -0.09
C LYS A 23 -6.84 -11.03 0.79
N ASN A 24 -6.29 -9.88 0.43
CA ASN A 24 -5.21 -9.21 1.18
C ASN A 24 -5.41 -7.68 1.32
N TYR A 25 -6.60 -7.22 1.73
CA TYR A 25 -6.81 -5.79 2.06
C TYR A 25 -6.15 -5.39 3.38
N TYR A 26 -5.99 -6.35 4.30
CA TYR A 26 -4.99 -6.27 5.35
C TYR A 26 -3.66 -6.60 4.70
N CYS A 27 -2.77 -5.61 4.57
CA CYS A 27 -1.39 -5.87 4.22
C CYS A 27 -0.81 -6.70 5.38
N SER A 28 -0.78 -8.03 5.25
CA SER A 28 -0.28 -8.96 6.27
C SER A 28 1.21 -8.74 6.58
N ASN A 29 1.89 -7.96 5.73
CA ASN A 29 3.27 -7.55 5.87
C ASN A 29 3.34 -6.09 6.35
N GLU A 30 2.98 -5.82 7.60
CA GLU A 30 3.43 -4.59 8.28
C GLU A 30 4.66 -4.84 9.17
N PRO A 31 5.85 -5.18 8.64
CA PRO A 31 7.09 -5.20 9.43
C PRO A 31 7.79 -3.84 9.39
N TYR A 32 7.05 -2.73 9.38
CA TYR A 32 7.68 -1.41 9.18
C TYR A 32 7.47 -0.44 10.33
N THR A 33 7.01 -0.90 11.50
CA THR A 33 6.82 -0.04 12.68
C THR A 33 8.08 0.73 13.05
N TYR A 34 9.27 0.19 12.76
CA TYR A 34 10.53 0.92 12.90
C TYR A 34 11.49 0.52 11.78
N PHE A 35 12.17 1.49 11.15
CA PHE A 35 13.42 1.16 10.45
C PHE A 35 14.39 0.65 11.52
N ILE A 36 14.51 -0.67 11.65
CA ILE A 36 15.55 -1.29 12.47
C ILE A 36 16.84 -1.12 11.68
N TYR A 37 17.69 -0.20 12.10
CA TYR A 37 19.05 -0.08 11.60
C TYR A 37 19.95 -0.93 12.51
N ASN A 38 20.65 -1.91 11.95
CA ASN A 38 21.87 -2.41 12.58
C ASN A 38 22.94 -1.32 12.40
N GLY A 39 23.10 -0.48 13.42
CA GLY A 39 24.05 0.63 13.46
C GLY A 39 25.51 0.20 13.51
N ASP A 40 25.77 -1.08 13.82
CA ASP A 40 27.08 -1.64 14.12
C ASP A 40 28.09 -1.58 12.96
N SER A 41 27.65 -1.20 11.75
CA SER A 41 28.50 -1.09 10.56
C SER A 41 28.52 0.29 9.91
N LEU A 42 28.11 1.36 10.61
CA LEU A 42 28.04 2.71 10.04
C LEU A 42 29.03 3.67 10.71
N THR A 43 29.73 4.47 9.91
CA THR A 43 30.52 5.61 10.42
C THR A 43 29.58 6.72 10.93
N LYS A 44 30.09 7.61 11.80
CA LYS A 44 29.34 8.77 12.29
C LYS A 44 28.75 9.62 11.15
N ALA A 45 29.55 9.89 10.12
CA ALA A 45 29.10 10.67 8.96
C ALA A 45 28.00 9.96 8.14
N GLN A 46 28.00 8.63 8.09
CA GLN A 46 26.92 7.86 7.46
C GLN A 46 25.65 7.89 8.32
N LEU A 47 25.79 7.77 9.65
CA LEU A 47 24.69 7.86 10.59
C LEU A 47 23.98 9.22 10.51
N ASP A 48 24.73 10.32 10.50
CA ASP A 48 24.18 11.68 10.39
C ASP A 48 23.35 11.85 9.10
N LYS A 49 23.86 11.34 7.97
CA LYS A 49 23.14 11.36 6.69
C LYS A 49 21.88 10.50 6.70
N ILE A 50 21.92 9.34 7.36
CA ILE A 50 20.75 8.46 7.51
C ILE A 50 19.70 9.12 8.41
N MET A 51 20.11 9.84 9.45
CA MET A 51 19.19 10.61 10.30
C MET A 51 18.48 11.71 9.53
N GLU A 52 19.17 12.47 8.68
CA GLU A 52 18.54 13.46 7.80
C GLU A 52 17.58 12.80 6.80
N LEU A 53 17.98 11.68 6.19
CA LEU A 53 17.10 10.90 5.32
C LEU A 53 15.84 10.44 6.05
N LYS A 54 15.95 10.03 7.32
CA LYS A 54 14.80 9.62 8.13
C LYS A 54 13.84 10.79 8.39
N LYS A 55 14.35 11.99 8.70
CA LYS A 55 13.52 13.20 8.89
C LYS A 55 12.69 13.52 7.64
N GLU A 56 13.23 13.28 6.46
CA GLU A 56 12.52 13.50 5.19
C GLU A 56 11.40 12.47 4.94
N TYR A 57 11.66 11.19 5.19
CA TYR A 57 10.75 10.11 4.78
C TYR A 57 9.73 9.72 5.84
N GLN A 58 10.08 9.83 7.12
CA GLN A 58 9.24 9.35 8.20
C GLN A 58 7.86 10.03 8.29
N PRO A 59 7.74 11.36 8.09
CA PRO A 59 6.43 12.01 8.06
C PRO A 59 5.52 11.46 6.95
N LYS A 60 6.06 11.28 5.74
CA LYS A 60 5.32 10.76 4.58
C LYS A 60 4.81 9.34 4.81
N ILE A 61 5.67 8.48 5.37
CA ILE A 61 5.33 7.10 5.73
C ILE A 61 4.24 7.09 6.82
N SER A 62 4.38 7.92 7.86
CA SER A 62 3.41 8.03 8.96
C SER A 62 2.03 8.46 8.46
N GLU A 63 1.99 9.46 7.58
CA GLU A 63 0.76 9.96 7.00
C GLU A 63 0.02 8.88 6.19
N LEU A 64 0.72 8.14 5.34
CA LEU A 64 0.13 7.05 4.56
C LEU A 64 -0.41 5.94 5.44
N ARG A 65 0.31 5.57 6.51
CA ARG A 65 -0.19 4.58 7.48
C ARG A 65 -1.46 5.06 8.16
N LYS A 66 -1.52 6.33 8.56
CA LYS A 66 -2.72 6.92 9.15
C LYS A 66 -3.89 6.84 8.16
N LYS A 67 -3.68 7.19 6.89
CA LYS A 67 -4.70 7.09 5.82
C LYS A 67 -5.19 5.64 5.65
N MET A 68 -4.27 4.67 5.54
CA MET A 68 -4.60 3.25 5.44
C MET A 68 -5.40 2.75 6.66
N TYR A 69 -5.00 3.14 7.87
CA TYR A 69 -5.70 2.80 9.10
C TYR A 69 -7.14 3.35 9.10
N LEU A 70 -7.34 4.60 8.67
CA LEU A 70 -8.67 5.21 8.57
C LEU A 70 -9.56 4.46 7.58
N GLU A 71 -9.05 4.09 6.40
CA GLU A 71 -9.82 3.32 5.43
C GLU A 71 -10.17 1.91 5.94
N ARG A 72 -9.26 1.23 6.64
CA ARG A 72 -9.55 -0.07 7.29
C ARG A 72 -10.63 0.06 8.36
N ASN A 73 -10.57 1.09 9.19
CA ASN A 73 -11.59 1.36 10.19
C ASN A 73 -12.95 1.65 9.56
N LYS A 74 -12.97 2.37 8.44
CA LYS A 74 -14.19 2.65 7.67
C LYS A 74 -14.80 1.37 7.08
N ILE A 75 -13.97 0.49 6.53
CA ILE A 75 -14.40 -0.85 6.07
C ILE A 75 -15.02 -1.64 7.23
N ASN A 76 -14.30 -1.76 8.34
CA ASN A 76 -14.77 -2.51 9.51
C ASN A 76 -16.10 -1.95 10.02
N SER A 77 -16.19 -0.63 10.18
CA SER A 77 -17.41 0.03 10.66
C SER A 77 -18.61 -0.16 9.73
N GLU A 78 -18.39 -0.19 8.41
CA GLU A 78 -19.45 -0.39 7.42
C GLU A 78 -19.95 -1.84 7.39
N ILE A 79 -19.04 -2.81 7.49
CA ILE A 79 -19.38 -4.25 7.45
C ILE A 79 -20.25 -4.66 8.64
N TYR A 80 -20.08 -4.04 9.82
CA TYR A 80 -20.86 -4.36 11.02
C TYR A 80 -22.24 -3.67 11.08
N LYS A 81 -22.61 -2.86 10.09
CA LYS A 81 -23.95 -2.27 10.03
C LYS A 81 -25.01 -3.32 9.69
N ARG A 82 -26.25 -3.08 10.14
CA ARG A 82 -27.41 -3.94 9.79
C ARG A 82 -27.62 -4.05 8.28
N ASN A 83 -27.40 -2.96 7.54
CA ASN A 83 -27.44 -2.89 6.09
C ASN A 83 -26.13 -2.26 5.58
N PRO A 84 -25.08 -3.06 5.33
CA PRO A 84 -23.80 -2.55 4.82
C PRO A 84 -23.92 -1.92 3.44
N HIS A 85 -23.24 -0.79 3.22
CA HIS A 85 -23.18 -0.15 1.92
C HIS A 85 -21.95 -0.61 1.12
N GLU A 86 -22.15 -1.54 0.18
CA GLU A 86 -21.05 -2.16 -0.58
C GLU A 86 -20.15 -1.17 -1.31
N LEU A 87 -20.73 -0.10 -1.90
CA LEU A 87 -19.95 0.95 -2.56
C LEU A 87 -18.94 1.64 -1.62
N ILE A 88 -19.32 1.88 -0.36
CA ILE A 88 -18.43 2.50 0.64
C ILE A 88 -17.28 1.56 0.93
N ILE A 89 -17.57 0.27 1.13
CA ILE A 89 -16.56 -0.77 1.37
C ILE A 89 -15.59 -0.86 0.19
N ASN A 90 -16.10 -0.96 -1.03
CA ASN A 90 -15.29 -1.07 -2.25
C ASN A 90 -14.39 0.16 -2.45
N ASN A 91 -14.93 1.36 -2.26
CA ASN A 91 -14.15 2.59 -2.37
C ASN A 91 -13.01 2.65 -1.34
N SER A 92 -13.29 2.27 -0.09
CA SER A 92 -12.25 2.24 0.95
C SER A 92 -11.20 1.16 0.72
N ILE A 93 -11.57 0.01 0.15
CA ILE A 93 -10.61 -1.03 -0.27
C ILE A 93 -9.67 -0.47 -1.34
N ASN A 94 -10.22 0.17 -2.38
CA ASN A 94 -9.42 0.72 -3.48
C ASN A 94 -8.45 1.80 -2.98
N LEU A 95 -8.92 2.73 -2.14
CA LEU A 95 -8.06 3.76 -1.54
C LEU A 95 -6.95 3.16 -0.68
N ASN A 96 -7.26 2.18 0.17
CA ASN A 96 -6.26 1.50 0.99
C ASN A 96 -5.20 0.78 0.11
N MET A 97 -5.59 0.21 -1.03
CA MET A 97 -4.65 -0.37 -1.99
C MET A 97 -3.77 0.67 -2.68
N GLU A 98 -4.33 1.83 -3.03
CA GLU A 98 -3.56 2.96 -3.59
C GLU A 98 -2.51 3.48 -2.60
N TYR A 99 -2.92 3.72 -1.35
CA TYR A 99 -2.00 4.14 -0.29
C TYR A 99 -0.92 3.09 -0.01
N ALA A 100 -1.25 1.79 -0.08
CA ALA A 100 -0.26 0.73 0.07
C ALA A 100 0.77 0.72 -1.07
N LYS A 101 0.33 0.96 -2.32
CA LYS A 101 1.24 1.08 -3.48
C LYS A 101 2.17 2.28 -3.31
N GLU A 102 1.64 3.43 -2.88
CA GLU A 102 2.43 4.63 -2.62
C GLU A 102 3.44 4.42 -1.48
N LEU A 103 3.01 3.81 -0.38
CA LEU A 103 3.87 3.49 0.76
C LEU A 103 5.04 2.60 0.32
N ARG A 104 4.77 1.56 -0.50
CA ARG A 104 5.81 0.69 -1.05
C ARG A 104 6.82 1.46 -1.89
N LYS A 105 6.37 2.42 -2.71
CA LYS A 105 7.27 3.27 -3.52
C LYS A 105 8.19 4.11 -2.62
N ILE A 106 7.64 4.74 -1.58
CA ILE A 106 8.40 5.59 -0.64
C ILE A 106 9.41 4.76 0.15
N VAL A 107 9.02 3.58 0.63
CA VAL A 107 9.93 2.67 1.36
C VAL A 107 11.07 2.20 0.45
N ASN A 108 10.77 1.83 -0.79
CA ASN A 108 11.80 1.41 -1.74
C ASN A 108 12.80 2.54 -2.03
N ASP A 109 12.32 3.76 -2.25
CA ASP A 109 13.18 4.93 -2.48
C ASP A 109 14.05 5.25 -1.26
N PHE A 110 13.48 5.19 -0.05
CA PHE A 110 14.25 5.28 1.19
C PHE A 110 15.37 4.23 1.25
N LEU A 111 15.04 2.96 0.99
CA LEU A 111 16.01 1.85 1.06
C LEU A 111 17.13 2.01 0.03
N GLN A 112 16.81 2.48 -1.17
CA GLN A 112 17.82 2.78 -2.19
C GLN A 112 18.77 3.88 -1.72
N LYS A 113 18.25 5.00 -1.18
CA LYS A 113 19.08 6.09 -0.65
C LYS A 113 19.90 5.65 0.56
N TYR A 114 19.30 4.88 1.48
CA TYR A 114 19.98 4.30 2.64
C TYR A 114 21.16 3.42 2.21
N ASN A 115 20.95 2.50 1.27
CA ASN A 115 21.99 1.61 0.77
C ASN A 115 23.12 2.38 0.08
N LYS A 116 22.80 3.45 -0.65
CA LYS A 116 23.81 4.36 -1.23
C LYS A 116 24.66 5.03 -0.16
N ILE A 117 24.10 5.42 0.99
CA ILE A 117 24.86 6.00 2.10
C ILE A 117 25.73 4.93 2.77
N LYS A 118 25.15 3.77 3.09
CA LYS A 118 25.82 2.66 3.77
C LYS A 118 27.02 2.12 2.97
N ASN A 119 26.87 1.99 1.65
CA ASN A 119 27.88 1.38 0.79
C ASN A 119 28.88 2.39 0.20
N LYS A 120 28.73 3.70 0.48
CA LYS A 120 29.71 4.70 0.07
C LYS A 120 30.95 4.55 0.96
N LYS A 121 32.03 4.02 0.38
CA LYS A 121 33.37 4.01 0.98
C LYS A 121 33.97 5.40 0.94
#